data_AF-A0A917XHU3-F1
#
_entry.id   AF-A0A917XHU3-F1
#
_cell.length_a   1.000
_cell.length_b   1.000
_cell.length_c   1.000
_cell.angle_alpha   90.00
_cell.angle_beta   90.00
_cell.angle_gamma   90.00
#
_symmetry.space_group_name_H-M   'P 1'
#
loop_
_entity.id
_entity.type
_entity.pdbx_description
1 polymer ?
#
loop_
_entity_poly.entity_id
_entity_poly.type
_entity_poly.pdbx_seq_one_letter_code
_entity_poly.pdbx_strand_id
1 'polypeptide(L)'
;MSVPAQPSAPSDEQVEEALRAKLAVKSLDKWFKALEALTAKAAAEINQRPTTIQAPGKHIERWYGTFALYLETGQTPPFFAARYGYAVETLVTAKIRNDEDGILHTLPPGWSVRFQVSHGTTRPDIVVVDEKGKEYGWYDITSEASRGHIDSKIGSGWRTRGHVGEACYPTLDPDTLAKKSDETMYDRRRVASALKKEQERLDAATGILLKHVRGCSDNMPASIQNNKEHKRAYVEKALYVSLSGVLSAMDYLVTDGKLRPVVAKSLLGYLDKSWLTHFGYTGEHAQGGSVQYAVPLLDELA
;
A
#
# COMPACT_ATOMS: atom_id res chain seq x y z
N MET A 1 49.16 44.57 3.43
CA MET A 1 47.72 44.38 3.15
C MET A 1 47.61 43.19 2.21
N SER A 2 47.15 42.03 2.69
CA SER A 2 46.97 40.85 1.83
C SER A 2 45.69 41.02 1.03
N VAL A 3 45.79 40.98 -0.29
CA VAL A 3 44.63 40.97 -1.19
C VAL A 3 43.93 39.63 -1.02
N PRO A 4 42.64 39.58 -0.65
CA PRO A 4 41.91 38.32 -0.58
C PRO A 4 41.89 37.67 -1.98
N ALA A 5 42.20 36.38 -2.03
CA ALA A 5 42.17 35.61 -3.27
C ALA A 5 40.76 35.65 -3.87
N GLN A 6 40.66 35.94 -5.18
CA GLN A 6 39.38 35.86 -5.87
C GLN A 6 38.90 34.39 -5.90
N PRO A 7 37.61 34.14 -5.65
CA PRO A 7 37.05 32.80 -5.81
C PRO A 7 37.20 32.36 -7.27
N SER A 8 37.66 31.12 -7.47
CA SER A 8 37.71 30.50 -8.80
C SER A 8 36.32 30.40 -9.40
N ALA A 9 36.21 30.59 -10.72
CA ALA A 9 34.97 30.37 -11.44
C ALA A 9 34.48 28.92 -11.22
N PRO A 10 33.15 28.69 -11.14
CA PRO A 10 32.61 27.34 -11.00
C PRO A 10 32.99 26.48 -12.21
N SER A 11 33.21 25.19 -11.98
CA SER A 11 33.44 24.23 -13.06
C SER A 11 32.16 23.99 -13.87
N ASP A 12 32.31 23.53 -15.13
CA ASP A 12 31.16 23.19 -15.98
C ASP A 12 30.24 22.15 -15.30
N GLU A 13 30.81 21.20 -14.56
CA GLU A 13 30.07 20.22 -13.76
C GLU A 13 29.21 20.88 -12.66
N GLN A 14 29.75 21.89 -11.97
CA GLN A 14 29.00 22.65 -10.96
C GLN A 14 27.86 23.45 -11.59
N VAL A 15 28.06 23.99 -12.79
CA VAL A 15 27.02 24.71 -13.53
C VAL A 15 25.91 23.76 -13.98
N GLU A 16 26.26 22.59 -14.54
CA GLU A 16 25.29 21.57 -14.91
C GLU A 16 24.50 21.04 -13.71
N GLU A 17 25.15 20.77 -12.58
CA GLU A 17 24.47 20.32 -11.37
C GLU A 17 23.50 21.38 -10.86
N ALA A 18 23.90 22.65 -10.85
CA ALA A 18 23.03 23.75 -10.46
C ALA A 18 21.82 23.92 -11.40
N LEU A 19 22.00 23.72 -12.71
CA LEU A 19 20.91 23.74 -13.69
C LEU A 19 19.96 22.56 -13.50
N ARG A 20 20.49 21.34 -13.29
CA ARG A 20 19.69 20.15 -12.97
C ARG A 20 18.88 20.34 -11.69
N ALA A 21 19.48 20.91 -10.64
CA ALA A 21 18.79 21.22 -9.40
C ALA A 21 17.64 22.22 -9.60
N LYS A 22 17.85 23.28 -10.41
CA LYS A 22 16.79 24.25 -10.74
C LYS A 22 15.64 23.63 -11.53
N LEU A 23 15.96 22.77 -12.52
CA LEU A 23 14.95 22.06 -13.29
C LEU A 23 14.19 21.05 -12.43
N ALA A 24 14.88 20.36 -11.53
CA ALA A 24 14.28 19.46 -10.56
C ALA A 24 13.21 20.16 -9.71
N VAL A 25 13.49 21.33 -9.15
CA VAL A 25 12.52 22.08 -8.33
C VAL A 25 11.22 22.34 -9.09
N LYS A 26 11.30 22.83 -10.33
CA LYS A 26 10.11 23.09 -11.15
C LYS A 26 9.30 21.82 -11.45
N SER A 27 9.98 20.72 -11.73
CA SER A 27 9.31 19.43 -11.96
C SER A 27 8.66 18.89 -10.68
N LEU A 28 9.28 19.10 -9.52
CA LEU A 28 8.72 18.72 -8.23
C LEU A 28 7.46 19.52 -7.87
N ASP A 29 7.38 20.80 -8.24
CA ASP A 29 6.15 21.59 -8.05
C ASP A 29 5.01 21.06 -8.93
N LYS A 30 5.31 20.65 -10.16
CA LYS A 30 4.32 20.03 -11.07
C LYS A 30 3.86 18.69 -10.51
N TRP A 31 4.80 17.85 -10.07
CA TRP A 31 4.53 16.59 -9.40
C TRP A 31 3.65 16.78 -8.17
N PHE A 32 4.00 17.74 -7.31
CA PHE A 32 3.28 17.97 -6.06
C PHE A 32 1.83 18.41 -6.31
N LYS A 33 1.58 19.29 -7.28
CA LYS A 33 0.22 19.66 -7.69
C LYS A 33 -0.58 18.48 -8.23
N ALA A 34 0.06 17.60 -8.99
CA ALA A 34 -0.59 16.38 -9.48
C ALA A 34 -0.90 15.41 -8.33
N LEU A 35 -0.01 15.31 -7.35
CA LEU A 35 -0.23 14.54 -6.13
C LEU A 35 -1.38 15.10 -5.29
N GLU A 36 -1.47 16.42 -5.10
CA GLU A 36 -2.62 17.06 -4.42
C GLU A 36 -3.94 16.73 -5.12
N ALA A 37 -3.98 16.84 -6.45
CA ALA A 37 -5.17 16.52 -7.24
C ALA A 37 -5.55 15.03 -7.11
N LEU A 38 -4.57 14.12 -7.19
CA LEU A 38 -4.79 12.68 -7.03
C LEU A 38 -5.28 12.33 -5.62
N THR A 39 -4.72 12.97 -4.59
CA THR A 39 -5.15 12.80 -3.20
C THR A 39 -6.58 13.26 -2.99
N ALA A 40 -6.97 14.42 -3.53
CA ALA A 40 -8.36 14.90 -3.46
C ALA A 40 -9.32 13.97 -4.23
N LYS A 41 -8.92 13.48 -5.41
CA LYS A 41 -9.69 12.51 -6.21
C LYS A 41 -9.90 11.20 -5.45
N ALA A 42 -8.83 10.63 -4.89
CA ALA A 42 -8.90 9.41 -4.09
C ALA A 42 -9.82 9.57 -2.86
N ALA A 43 -9.72 10.69 -2.16
CA ALA A 43 -10.60 11.01 -1.03
C ALA A 43 -12.07 11.11 -1.44
N ALA A 44 -12.36 11.67 -2.62
CA ALA A 44 -13.70 11.72 -3.17
C ALA A 44 -14.22 10.32 -3.55
N GLU A 45 -13.39 9.49 -4.18
CA GLU A 45 -13.74 8.10 -4.54
C GLU A 45 -14.09 7.28 -3.29
N ILE A 46 -13.23 7.33 -2.25
CA ILE A 46 -13.44 6.66 -0.96
C ILE A 46 -14.78 7.04 -0.31
N ASN A 47 -15.25 8.27 -0.57
CA ASN A 47 -16.51 8.79 -0.04
C ASN A 47 -17.74 8.50 -0.93
N GLN A 48 -17.56 8.17 -2.21
CA GLN A 48 -18.68 7.97 -3.15
C GLN A 48 -19.25 6.56 -3.07
N ARG A 49 -18.45 5.50 -3.25
CA ARG A 49 -18.93 4.10 -3.13
C ARG A 49 -17.83 3.10 -2.78
N PRO A 50 -17.97 2.35 -1.68
CA PRO A 50 -17.03 1.33 -1.27
C PRO A 50 -16.75 0.21 -2.28
N THR A 51 -17.84 -0.30 -2.86
CA THR A 51 -17.84 -1.55 -3.63
C THR A 51 -17.25 -1.41 -5.03
N THR A 52 -16.97 -0.19 -5.47
CA THR A 52 -16.43 0.09 -6.81
C THR A 52 -14.93 0.33 -6.81
N ILE A 53 -14.32 0.51 -5.64
CA ILE A 53 -12.88 0.76 -5.55
C ILE A 53 -12.14 -0.57 -5.53
N GLN A 54 -11.65 -0.96 -6.70
CA GLN A 54 -10.67 -2.03 -6.85
C GLN A 54 -9.29 -1.47 -6.49
N ALA A 55 -9.00 -1.38 -5.21
CA ALA A 55 -7.67 -1.02 -4.75
C ALA A 55 -7.21 -2.01 -3.68
N PRO A 56 -5.98 -2.55 -3.83
CA PRO A 56 -5.49 -3.55 -2.92
C PRO A 56 -5.24 -2.95 -1.54
N GLY A 57 -5.82 -3.55 -0.51
CA GLY A 57 -5.35 -3.32 0.86
C GLY A 57 -6.43 -3.32 1.95
N LYS A 58 -6.08 -3.97 3.06
CA LYS A 58 -6.90 -4.08 4.28
C LYS A 58 -7.37 -2.74 4.86
N HIS A 59 -6.72 -1.62 4.53
CA HIS A 59 -7.11 -0.30 5.04
C HIS A 59 -8.41 0.20 4.43
N ILE A 60 -8.62 -0.05 3.14
CA ILE A 60 -9.83 0.34 2.41
C ILE A 60 -11.01 -0.50 2.91
N GLU A 61 -10.85 -1.83 2.98
CA GLU A 61 -11.83 -2.75 3.57
C GLU A 61 -12.20 -2.37 5.02
N ARG A 62 -11.19 -2.11 5.86
CA ARG A 62 -11.40 -1.69 7.26
C ARG A 62 -12.14 -0.36 7.35
N TRP A 63 -11.82 0.59 6.49
CA TRP A 63 -12.55 1.84 6.42
C TRP A 63 -14.02 1.59 6.13
N TYR A 64 -14.35 0.76 5.15
CA TYR A 64 -15.73 0.43 4.81
C TYR A 64 -16.48 -0.29 5.92
N GLY A 65 -15.86 -1.28 6.58
CA GLY A 65 -16.48 -1.91 7.75
C GLY A 65 -16.75 -0.91 8.88
N THR A 66 -15.84 0.04 9.08
CA THR A 66 -16.01 1.11 10.07
C THR A 66 -17.11 2.09 9.66
N PHE A 67 -17.15 2.46 8.39
CA PHE A 67 -18.17 3.35 7.85
C PHE A 67 -19.56 2.70 7.93
N ALA A 68 -19.69 1.42 7.57
CA ALA A 68 -20.93 0.67 7.73
C ALA A 68 -21.42 0.67 9.19
N LEU A 69 -20.51 0.44 10.16
CA LEU A 69 -20.84 0.48 11.58
C LEU A 69 -21.33 1.88 12.02
N TYR A 70 -20.69 2.94 11.51
CA TYR A 70 -21.15 4.31 11.75
C TYR A 70 -22.58 4.52 11.23
N LEU A 71 -22.88 4.07 10.00
CA LEU A 71 -24.21 4.23 9.41
C LEU A 71 -25.28 3.39 10.14
N GLU A 72 -24.92 2.22 10.68
CA GLU A 72 -25.84 1.36 11.42
C GLU A 72 -26.17 1.90 12.80
N THR A 73 -25.16 2.42 13.51
CA THR A 73 -25.29 2.79 14.93
C THR A 73 -25.53 4.28 15.14
N GLY A 74 -25.20 5.13 14.15
CA GLY A 74 -25.12 6.58 14.30
C GLY A 74 -23.96 7.05 15.19
N GLN A 75 -23.14 6.14 15.72
CA GLN A 75 -22.03 6.45 16.61
C GLN A 75 -20.71 6.41 15.84
N THR A 76 -19.87 7.43 16.00
CA THR A 76 -18.53 7.47 15.41
C THR A 76 -17.65 6.39 16.03
N PRO A 77 -17.21 5.36 15.28
CA PRO A 77 -16.39 4.30 15.84
C PRO A 77 -14.98 4.80 16.22
N PRO A 78 -14.26 4.10 17.12
CA PRO A 78 -12.88 4.43 17.42
C PRO A 78 -12.00 4.49 16.18
N PHE A 79 -11.11 5.48 16.12
CA PHE A 79 -10.17 5.72 15.02
C PHE A 79 -10.82 5.99 13.65
N PHE A 80 -12.06 6.50 13.63
CA PHE A 80 -12.79 6.76 12.38
C PHE A 80 -12.00 7.60 11.37
N ALA A 81 -11.55 8.79 11.78
CA ALA A 81 -10.75 9.68 10.93
C ALA A 81 -9.40 9.06 10.52
N ALA A 82 -8.74 8.34 11.42
CA ALA A 82 -7.47 7.68 11.11
C ALA A 82 -7.65 6.56 10.07
N ARG A 83 -8.73 5.76 10.18
CA ARG A 83 -9.03 4.70 9.20
C ARG A 83 -9.37 5.28 7.84
N TYR A 84 -10.09 6.39 7.79
CA TYR A 84 -10.31 7.14 6.55
C TYR A 84 -8.98 7.59 5.94
N GLY A 85 -8.11 8.22 6.72
CA GLY A 85 -6.79 8.64 6.27
C GLY A 85 -5.96 7.50 5.68
N TYR A 86 -5.91 6.35 6.37
CA TYR A 86 -5.21 5.17 5.86
C TYR A 86 -5.80 4.62 4.56
N ALA A 87 -7.13 4.68 4.39
CA ALA A 87 -7.77 4.25 3.16
C ALA A 87 -7.44 5.20 1.98
N VAL A 88 -7.44 6.51 2.22
CA VAL A 88 -7.00 7.51 1.22
C VAL A 88 -5.54 7.28 0.84
N GLU A 89 -4.64 7.17 1.82
CA GLU A 89 -3.20 6.93 1.57
C GLU A 89 -2.95 5.64 0.78
N THR A 90 -3.68 4.57 1.11
CA THR A 90 -3.61 3.28 0.40
C THR A 90 -4.06 3.44 -1.05
N LEU A 91 -5.18 4.12 -1.29
CA LEU A 91 -5.71 4.33 -2.63
C LEU A 91 -4.76 5.20 -3.46
N VAL A 92 -4.29 6.34 -2.93
CA VAL A 92 -3.32 7.21 -3.61
C VAL A 92 -2.06 6.44 -3.98
N THR A 93 -1.52 5.65 -3.05
CA THR A 93 -0.34 4.80 -3.31
C THR A 93 -0.59 3.81 -4.44
N ALA A 94 -1.75 3.14 -4.46
CA ALA A 94 -2.12 2.21 -5.53
C ALA A 94 -2.23 2.93 -6.89
N LYS A 95 -2.88 4.10 -6.92
CA LYS A 95 -3.02 4.91 -8.13
C LYS A 95 -1.67 5.37 -8.70
N ILE A 96 -0.74 5.82 -7.83
CA ILE A 96 0.61 6.18 -8.26
C ILE A 96 1.37 4.97 -8.83
N ARG A 97 1.27 3.79 -8.20
CA ARG A 97 1.91 2.56 -8.69
C ARG A 97 1.41 2.14 -10.07
N ASN A 98 0.13 2.35 -10.33
CA ASN A 98 -0.51 2.05 -11.60
C ASN A 98 -0.35 3.19 -12.61
N ASP A 99 0.40 4.24 -12.28
CA ASP A 99 0.57 5.46 -13.07
C ASP A 99 -0.77 6.06 -13.54
N GLU A 100 -1.77 6.07 -12.65
CA GLU A 100 -3.09 6.61 -12.97
C GLU A 100 -2.96 8.10 -13.33
N ASP A 101 -3.70 8.51 -14.37
CA ASP A 101 -3.64 9.86 -14.95
C ASP A 101 -2.24 10.28 -15.43
N GLY A 102 -1.30 9.34 -15.59
CA GLY A 102 0.09 9.60 -16.00
C GLY A 102 0.86 10.42 -14.97
N ILE A 103 0.56 10.28 -13.69
CA ILE A 103 1.16 11.10 -12.64
C ILE A 103 2.69 10.95 -12.59
N LEU A 104 3.25 9.77 -12.86
CA LEU A 104 4.70 9.56 -12.88
C LEU A 104 5.35 10.30 -14.05
N HIS A 105 4.63 10.57 -15.15
CA HIS A 105 5.11 11.40 -16.26
C HIS A 105 5.27 12.88 -15.90
N THR A 106 4.83 13.30 -14.71
CA THR A 106 5.09 14.65 -14.20
C THR A 106 6.49 14.78 -13.60
N LEU A 107 7.15 13.66 -13.27
CA LEU A 107 8.54 13.62 -12.83
C LEU A 107 9.51 13.75 -14.01
N PRO A 108 10.76 14.20 -13.77
CA PRO A 108 11.81 14.14 -14.78
C PRO A 108 12.07 12.70 -15.27
N PRO A 109 12.52 12.50 -16.52
CA PRO A 109 12.87 11.18 -17.02
C PRO A 109 13.90 10.47 -16.12
N GLY A 110 13.69 9.17 -15.87
CA GLY A 110 14.55 8.35 -15.01
C GLY A 110 14.31 8.51 -13.50
N TRP A 111 13.45 9.43 -13.08
CA TRP A 111 13.08 9.59 -11.68
C TRP A 111 11.96 8.62 -11.30
N SER A 112 11.88 8.29 -10.02
CA SER A 112 10.89 7.36 -9.49
C SER A 112 10.43 7.78 -8.09
N VAL A 113 9.42 7.07 -7.58
CA VAL A 113 8.92 7.24 -6.21
C VAL A 113 9.19 6.01 -5.37
N ARG A 114 9.46 6.23 -4.09
CA ARG A 114 9.52 5.20 -3.05
C ARG A 114 8.46 5.50 -2.01
N PHE A 115 7.82 4.46 -1.49
CA PHE A 115 6.75 4.60 -0.50
C PHE A 115 7.23 4.21 0.89
N GLN A 116 6.76 4.91 1.92
CA GLN A 116 6.95 4.57 3.34
C GLN A 116 8.44 4.39 3.72
N VAL A 117 9.33 5.23 3.18
CA VAL A 117 10.78 5.15 3.44
C VAL A 117 11.08 5.69 4.84
N SER A 118 11.88 4.97 5.63
CA SER A 118 12.21 5.35 7.00
C SER A 118 13.57 6.05 7.09
N HIS A 119 13.60 7.20 7.77
CA HIS A 119 14.78 8.01 8.05
C HIS A 119 14.85 8.33 9.55
N GLY A 120 15.36 7.38 10.33
CA GLY A 120 15.36 7.50 11.80
C GLY A 120 13.93 7.53 12.33
N THR A 121 13.53 8.62 13.00
CA THR A 121 12.17 8.81 13.52
C THR A 121 11.21 9.41 12.49
N THR A 122 11.72 9.82 11.32
CA THR A 122 10.91 10.41 10.25
C THR A 122 10.57 9.34 9.22
N ARG A 123 9.30 9.28 8.78
CA ARG A 123 8.84 8.38 7.73
C ARG A 123 7.89 9.14 6.81
N PRO A 124 8.38 9.65 5.66
CA PRO A 124 7.51 10.20 4.63
C PRO A 124 6.69 9.11 3.97
N ASP A 125 5.46 9.45 3.58
CA ASP A 125 4.63 8.52 2.80
C ASP A 125 5.21 8.29 1.41
N ILE A 126 5.74 9.35 0.78
CA ILE A 126 6.30 9.33 -0.58
C ILE A 126 7.65 10.05 -0.61
N VAL A 127 8.64 9.42 -1.24
CA VAL A 127 9.96 9.98 -1.50
C VAL A 127 10.26 9.93 -3.00
N VAL A 128 10.52 11.07 -3.62
CA VAL A 128 10.96 11.18 -5.01
C VAL A 128 12.47 11.04 -5.08
N VAL A 129 12.95 10.14 -5.95
CA VAL A 129 14.37 9.84 -6.14
C VAL A 129 14.77 9.92 -7.62
N ASP A 130 16.01 10.32 -7.88
CA ASP A 130 16.60 10.25 -9.22
C ASP A 130 17.09 8.83 -9.57
N GLU A 131 17.64 8.68 -10.78
CA GLU A 131 18.21 7.42 -11.30
C GLU A 131 19.38 6.87 -10.46
N LYS A 132 20.05 7.74 -9.68
CA LYS A 132 21.15 7.37 -8.76
C LYS A 132 20.63 7.05 -7.36
N GLY A 133 19.32 7.15 -7.13
CA GLY A 133 18.68 6.95 -5.84
C GLY A 133 18.84 8.11 -4.86
N LYS A 134 19.27 9.30 -5.33
CA LYS A 134 19.34 10.52 -4.51
C LYS A 134 17.93 11.09 -4.36
N GLU A 135 17.59 11.49 -3.14
CA GLU A 135 16.27 11.99 -2.77
C GLU A 135 16.14 13.49 -3.03
N TYR A 136 15.03 13.92 -3.62
CA TYR A 136 14.79 15.33 -3.92
C TYR A 136 13.49 15.88 -3.33
N GLY A 137 12.47 15.05 -3.10
CA GLY A 137 11.18 15.48 -2.57
C GLY A 137 10.62 14.49 -1.57
N TRP A 138 10.16 14.98 -0.43
CA TRP A 138 9.48 14.20 0.60
C TRP A 138 8.05 14.70 0.77
N TYR A 139 7.08 13.80 0.72
CA TYR A 139 5.66 14.15 0.79
C TYR A 139 4.91 13.27 1.77
N ASP A 140 4.03 13.88 2.54
CA ASP A 140 3.02 13.19 3.36
C ASP A 140 1.64 13.40 2.75
N ILE A 141 0.79 12.39 2.89
CA ILE A 141 -0.64 12.49 2.58
C ILE A 141 -1.35 12.78 3.91
N THR A 142 -1.98 13.95 4.03
CA THR A 142 -2.56 14.38 5.32
C THR A 142 -3.97 14.91 5.20
N SER A 143 -4.71 14.90 6.31
CA SER A 143 -6.01 15.57 6.39
C SER A 143 -5.83 17.08 6.41
N GLU A 144 -6.70 17.85 5.76
CA GLU A 144 -6.68 19.32 5.85
C GLU A 144 -6.67 19.84 7.30
N ALA A 145 -7.37 19.19 8.22
CA ALA A 145 -7.36 19.54 9.65
C ALA A 145 -6.00 19.33 10.34
N SER A 146 -5.11 18.53 9.73
CA SER A 146 -3.76 18.23 10.20
C SER A 146 -2.69 18.92 9.36
N ARG A 147 -3.04 19.90 8.51
CA ARG A 147 -2.07 20.64 7.71
C ARG A 147 -1.02 21.31 8.60
N GLY A 148 0.23 21.26 8.17
CA GLY A 148 1.41 21.71 8.88
C GLY A 148 1.95 20.71 9.90
N HIS A 149 1.42 19.47 9.98
CA HIS A 149 1.91 18.50 10.96
C HIS A 149 3.37 18.16 10.71
N ILE A 150 3.85 18.15 9.45
CA ILE A 150 5.24 17.78 9.14
C ILE A 150 6.24 18.69 9.85
N ASP A 151 5.89 19.96 10.08
CA ASP A 151 6.74 20.94 10.77
C ASP A 151 6.87 20.69 12.27
N SER A 152 5.90 19.95 12.83
CA SER A 152 5.80 19.60 14.25
C SER A 152 6.30 18.17 14.56
N LYS A 153 6.55 17.34 13.53
CA LYS A 153 7.05 15.98 13.71
C LYS A 153 8.47 15.97 14.29
N ILE A 154 8.64 15.24 15.40
CA ILE A 154 9.94 15.06 16.08
C ILE A 154 10.90 14.29 15.16
N GLY A 155 12.10 14.84 14.95
CA GLY A 155 13.14 14.24 14.11
C GLY A 155 13.58 15.06 12.91
N SER A 156 12.96 16.24 12.68
CA SER A 156 13.34 17.38 11.81
C SER A 156 13.96 17.13 10.42
N GLY A 157 14.05 15.89 9.95
CA GLY A 157 14.60 15.55 8.65
C GLY A 157 13.84 16.24 7.52
N TRP A 158 12.56 16.54 7.75
CA TRP A 158 11.74 17.39 6.86
C TRP A 158 12.38 18.75 6.57
N ARG A 159 12.86 19.47 7.59
CA ARG A 159 13.39 20.84 7.42
C ARG A 159 14.74 20.89 6.71
N THR A 160 15.46 19.77 6.63
CA THR A 160 16.77 19.68 5.96
C THR A 160 16.65 19.24 4.51
N ARG A 161 15.45 18.91 4.02
CA ARG A 161 15.22 18.57 2.60
C ARG A 161 14.90 19.80 1.78
N GLY A 162 15.34 19.76 0.52
CA GLY A 162 15.13 20.87 -0.42
C GLY A 162 13.68 21.03 -0.88
N HIS A 163 12.89 19.96 -0.88
CA HIS A 163 11.47 20.00 -1.25
C HIS A 163 10.67 19.09 -0.31
N VAL A 164 9.73 19.69 0.42
CA VAL A 164 8.80 18.98 1.31
C VAL A 164 7.39 19.48 1.06
N GLY A 165 6.40 18.60 1.17
CA GLY A 165 5.01 18.99 1.02
C GLY A 165 4.01 18.04 1.68
N GLU A 166 2.82 18.55 1.93
CA GLU A 166 1.68 17.77 2.42
C GLU A 166 0.55 17.79 1.39
N ALA A 167 0.33 16.67 0.72
CA ALA A 167 -0.82 16.51 -0.16
C ALA A 167 -2.07 16.31 0.71
N CYS A 168 -2.88 17.36 0.81
CA CYS A 168 -4.01 17.38 1.73
C CYS A 168 -5.27 16.77 1.10
N TYR A 169 -5.97 15.89 1.81
CA TYR A 169 -7.33 15.47 1.50
C TYR A 169 -8.34 16.18 2.41
N PRO A 170 -9.61 16.36 1.97
CA PRO A 170 -10.65 17.00 2.77
C PRO A 170 -10.83 16.32 4.12
N THR A 171 -11.02 17.12 5.17
CA THR A 171 -11.31 16.58 6.50
C THR A 171 -12.59 15.74 6.45
N LEU A 172 -12.54 14.55 7.07
CA LEU A 172 -13.69 13.68 7.18
C LEU A 172 -14.80 14.38 7.97
N ASP A 173 -15.91 14.69 7.31
CA ASP A 173 -17.14 15.14 7.94
C ASP A 173 -18.18 14.00 7.92
N PRO A 174 -18.44 13.35 9.08
CA PRO A 174 -19.41 12.27 9.18
C PRO A 174 -20.84 12.67 8.77
N ASP A 175 -21.22 13.95 8.93
CA ASP A 175 -22.54 14.45 8.58
C ASP A 175 -22.69 14.60 7.06
N THR A 176 -21.65 15.09 6.40
CA THR A 176 -21.61 15.18 4.93
C THR A 176 -21.67 13.80 4.29
N LEU A 177 -21.04 12.79 4.90
CA LEU A 177 -21.13 11.41 4.44
C LEU A 177 -22.55 10.84 4.57
N ALA A 178 -23.20 11.05 5.72
CA ALA A 178 -24.55 10.56 5.95
C ALA A 178 -25.58 11.16 4.99
N LYS A 179 -25.40 12.44 4.61
CA LYS A 179 -26.25 13.19 3.67
C LYS A 179 -26.01 12.84 2.20
N LYS A 180 -24.77 12.56 1.78
CA LYS A 180 -24.45 12.18 0.39
C LYS A 180 -24.93 10.77 0.03
N SER A 181 -25.03 9.90 1.02
CA SER A 181 -25.67 8.60 0.84
C SER A 181 -27.21 8.76 0.83
N ASP A 182 -27.79 9.28 -0.23
CA ASP A 182 -29.25 9.15 -0.51
C ASP A 182 -29.69 7.68 -0.67
N GLU A 183 -28.72 6.75 -0.65
CA GLU A 183 -28.96 5.33 -0.43
C GLU A 183 -29.71 5.11 0.88
N THR A 184 -30.92 4.57 0.75
CA THR A 184 -31.77 4.17 1.86
C THR A 184 -30.97 3.33 2.86
N MET A 185 -31.31 3.39 4.16
CA MET A 185 -30.73 2.47 5.16
C MET A 185 -30.71 1.01 4.69
N TYR A 186 -31.68 0.63 3.86
CA TYR A 186 -31.80 -0.68 3.24
C TYR A 186 -30.65 -1.00 2.28
N ASP A 187 -30.29 -0.09 1.37
CA ASP A 187 -29.15 -0.27 0.46
C ASP A 187 -27.83 -0.36 1.24
N ARG A 188 -27.68 0.47 2.29
CA ARG A 188 -26.50 0.45 3.16
C ARG A 188 -26.37 -0.89 3.91
N ARG A 189 -27.47 -1.41 4.46
CA ARG A 189 -27.49 -2.73 5.11
C ARG A 189 -27.21 -3.85 4.13
N ARG A 190 -27.71 -3.76 2.89
CA ARG A 190 -27.44 -4.74 1.84
C ARG A 190 -25.96 -4.78 1.49
N VAL A 191 -25.33 -3.62 1.29
CA VAL A 191 -23.88 -3.52 1.02
C VAL A 191 -23.06 -4.01 2.21
N ALA A 192 -23.39 -3.57 3.43
CA ALA A 192 -22.70 -4.02 4.64
C ALA A 192 -22.83 -5.55 4.83
N SER A 193 -24.01 -6.12 4.57
CA SER A 193 -24.22 -7.57 4.63
C SER A 193 -23.46 -8.31 3.53
N ALA A 194 -23.34 -7.75 2.33
CA ALA A 194 -22.56 -8.34 1.25
C ALA A 194 -21.06 -8.34 1.59
N LEU A 195 -20.52 -7.21 2.05
CA LEU A 195 -19.13 -7.10 2.50
C LEU A 195 -18.82 -8.04 3.68
N LYS A 196 -19.73 -8.12 4.66
CA LYS A 196 -19.59 -9.05 5.78
C LYS A 196 -19.54 -10.51 5.30
N LYS A 197 -20.43 -10.89 4.39
CA LYS A 197 -20.47 -12.24 3.83
C LYS A 197 -19.19 -12.57 3.06
N GLU A 198 -18.65 -11.62 2.32
CA GLU A 198 -17.40 -11.82 1.58
C GLU A 198 -16.20 -11.94 2.52
N GLN A 199 -16.13 -11.11 3.56
CA GLN A 199 -15.13 -11.26 4.62
C GLN A 199 -15.23 -12.64 5.30
N GLU A 200 -16.43 -13.12 5.62
CA GLU A 200 -16.65 -14.44 6.19
C GLU A 200 -16.18 -15.57 5.24
N ARG A 201 -16.35 -15.40 3.92
CA ARG A 201 -15.84 -16.35 2.91
C ARG A 201 -14.32 -16.37 2.86
N LEU A 202 -13.69 -15.20 2.85
CA LEU A 202 -12.22 -15.06 2.88
C LEU A 202 -11.63 -15.65 4.16
N ASP A 203 -12.24 -15.38 5.31
CA ASP A 203 -11.82 -15.94 6.60
C ASP A 203 -11.98 -17.47 6.62
N ALA A 204 -13.07 -18.00 6.06
CA ALA A 204 -13.29 -19.43 5.94
C ALA A 204 -12.26 -20.09 5.00
N ALA A 205 -11.99 -19.51 3.83
CA ALA A 205 -10.98 -19.98 2.88
C ALA A 205 -9.58 -19.98 3.53
N THR A 206 -9.25 -18.89 4.23
CA THR A 206 -8.01 -18.77 5.02
C THR A 206 -7.94 -19.85 6.10
N GLY A 207 -9.03 -20.11 6.82
CA GLY A 207 -9.09 -21.16 7.83
C GLY A 207 -8.86 -22.56 7.26
N ILE A 208 -9.43 -22.87 6.09
CA ILE A 208 -9.22 -24.13 5.37
C ILE A 208 -7.75 -24.28 4.98
N LEU A 209 -7.16 -23.24 4.39
CA LEU A 209 -5.75 -23.18 4.04
C LEU A 209 -4.86 -23.43 5.25
N LEU A 210 -5.06 -22.69 6.34
CA LEU A 210 -4.28 -22.86 7.57
C LEU A 210 -4.42 -24.28 8.14
N LYS A 211 -5.63 -24.86 8.16
CA LYS A 211 -5.85 -26.22 8.64
C LYS A 211 -5.10 -27.25 7.78
N HIS A 212 -5.15 -27.11 6.46
CA HIS A 212 -4.47 -28.01 5.55
C HIS A 212 -2.96 -27.94 5.73
N VAL A 213 -2.40 -26.74 5.76
CA VAL A 213 -0.96 -26.52 5.91
C VAL A 213 -0.47 -27.06 7.26
N ARG A 214 -1.28 -26.98 8.33
CA ARG A 214 -0.96 -27.58 9.64
C ARG A 214 -0.93 -29.10 9.52
N GLY A 215 -1.95 -29.69 8.89
CA GLY A 215 -1.97 -31.12 8.61
C GLY A 215 -0.74 -31.59 7.82
N CYS A 216 -0.26 -30.81 6.85
CA CYS A 216 0.97 -31.14 6.13
C CYS A 216 2.21 -31.05 7.03
N SER A 217 2.26 -30.08 7.93
CA SER A 217 3.31 -29.96 8.94
C SER A 217 3.35 -31.18 9.86
N ASP A 218 2.19 -31.58 10.37
CA ASP A 218 2.04 -32.66 11.35
C ASP A 218 2.35 -34.03 10.73
N ASN A 219 2.05 -34.21 9.44
CA ASN A 219 2.30 -35.44 8.69
C ASN A 219 3.61 -35.41 7.88
N MET A 220 4.50 -34.46 8.16
CA MET A 220 5.75 -34.31 7.42
C MET A 220 6.70 -35.49 7.70
N PRO A 221 7.24 -36.18 6.66
CA PRO A 221 8.19 -37.28 6.85
C PRO A 221 9.42 -36.87 7.66
N ALA A 222 9.88 -37.75 8.56
CA ALA A 222 11.06 -37.48 9.41
C ALA A 222 12.32 -37.10 8.61
N SER A 223 12.48 -37.65 7.40
CA SER A 223 13.58 -37.32 6.48
C SER A 223 13.58 -35.85 6.01
N ILE A 224 12.44 -35.18 6.11
CA ILE A 224 12.23 -33.78 5.72
C ILE A 224 12.29 -32.86 6.96
N GLN A 225 11.98 -33.37 8.15
CA GLN A 225 11.84 -32.58 9.38
C GLN A 225 13.13 -31.91 9.88
N ASN A 226 14.31 -32.31 9.40
CA ASN A 226 15.58 -31.73 9.86
C ASN A 226 16.19 -30.72 8.88
N ASN A 227 15.65 -30.59 7.65
CA ASN A 227 16.14 -29.65 6.65
C ASN A 227 15.07 -28.59 6.33
N LYS A 228 15.33 -27.33 6.71
CA LYS A 228 14.40 -26.21 6.52
C LYS A 228 13.99 -26.00 5.06
N GLU A 229 14.90 -26.19 4.11
CA GLU A 229 14.60 -26.03 2.68
C GLU A 229 13.66 -27.13 2.19
N HIS A 230 13.87 -28.37 2.63
CA HIS A 230 12.97 -29.47 2.31
C HIS A 230 11.59 -29.30 2.96
N LYS A 231 11.53 -28.82 4.21
CA LYS A 231 10.24 -28.46 4.85
C LYS A 231 9.48 -27.46 4.01
N ARG A 232 10.18 -26.41 3.55
CA ARG A 232 9.62 -25.35 2.73
C ARG A 232 9.05 -25.90 1.43
N ALA A 233 9.85 -26.64 0.68
CA ALA A 233 9.42 -27.24 -0.59
C ALA A 233 8.22 -28.20 -0.41
N TYR A 234 8.19 -28.96 0.68
CA TYR A 234 7.09 -29.86 1.00
C TYR A 234 5.78 -29.10 1.27
N VAL A 235 5.84 -28.05 2.10
CA VAL A 235 4.68 -27.21 2.42
C VAL A 235 4.21 -26.46 1.19
N GLU A 236 5.12 -25.88 0.40
CA GLU A 236 4.78 -25.21 -0.87
C GLU A 236 4.03 -26.18 -1.80
N LYS A 237 4.59 -27.38 -2.03
CA LYS A 237 3.96 -28.39 -2.89
C LYS A 237 2.59 -28.83 -2.39
N ALA A 238 2.42 -28.97 -1.08
CA ALA A 238 1.12 -29.30 -0.50
C ALA A 238 0.11 -28.18 -0.73
N LEU A 239 0.48 -26.92 -0.45
CA LEU A 239 -0.33 -25.74 -0.74
C LEU A 239 -0.70 -25.64 -2.22
N TYR A 240 0.22 -25.96 -3.13
CA TYR A 240 -0.07 -26.00 -4.57
C TYR A 240 -1.24 -26.92 -4.88
N VAL A 241 -1.25 -28.11 -4.28
CA VAL A 241 -2.33 -29.09 -4.49
C VAL A 241 -3.63 -28.61 -3.86
N SER A 242 -3.60 -28.08 -2.63
CA SER A 242 -4.82 -27.61 -1.94
C SER A 242 -5.40 -26.36 -2.61
N LEU A 243 -4.56 -25.39 -2.99
CA LEU A 243 -5.00 -24.18 -3.67
C LEU A 243 -5.57 -24.50 -5.04
N SER A 244 -4.94 -25.39 -5.82
CA SER A 244 -5.54 -25.84 -7.07
C SER A 244 -6.94 -26.45 -6.85
N GLY A 245 -7.16 -27.19 -5.76
CA GLY A 245 -8.48 -27.72 -5.41
C GLY A 245 -9.50 -26.65 -4.98
N VAL A 246 -9.08 -25.70 -4.13
CA VAL A 246 -9.93 -24.59 -3.67
C VAL A 246 -10.28 -23.65 -4.83
N LEU A 247 -9.32 -23.31 -5.66
CA LEU A 247 -9.49 -22.40 -6.80
C LEU A 247 -10.32 -23.03 -7.92
N SER A 248 -10.16 -24.33 -8.16
CA SER A 248 -11.06 -25.08 -9.06
C SER A 248 -12.50 -25.10 -8.55
N ALA A 249 -12.73 -25.01 -7.23
CA ALA A 249 -14.06 -24.90 -6.65
C ALA A 249 -14.61 -23.46 -6.65
N MET A 250 -13.76 -22.46 -6.89
CA MET A 250 -14.10 -21.03 -6.94
C MET A 250 -14.19 -20.47 -8.38
N ASP A 251 -14.06 -21.33 -9.41
CA ASP A 251 -14.17 -20.98 -10.83
C ASP A 251 -13.18 -19.88 -11.30
N TYR A 252 -12.11 -19.63 -10.54
CA TYR A 252 -11.15 -18.54 -10.78
C TYR A 252 -9.74 -19.06 -11.07
N LEU A 253 -9.13 -18.48 -12.12
CA LEU A 253 -7.70 -18.52 -12.47
C LEU A 253 -7.04 -19.89 -12.59
N VAL A 254 -7.65 -20.74 -13.41
CA VAL A 254 -7.00 -21.96 -13.90
C VAL A 254 -6.81 -21.86 -15.41
N THR A 255 -5.71 -21.25 -15.86
CA THR A 255 -5.14 -21.61 -17.18
C THR A 255 -4.29 -22.86 -17.00
N ASP A 256 -4.72 -23.98 -17.57
CA ASP A 256 -4.03 -25.28 -17.59
C ASP A 256 -3.84 -26.03 -16.25
N GLY A 257 -4.73 -25.84 -15.27
CA GLY A 257 -4.79 -26.70 -14.07
C GLY A 257 -3.74 -26.40 -12.98
N LYS A 258 -2.89 -25.38 -13.15
CA LYS A 258 -1.73 -25.17 -12.26
C LYS A 258 -1.65 -23.74 -11.73
N LEU A 259 -1.69 -23.61 -10.41
CA LEU A 259 -1.31 -22.38 -9.74
C LEU A 259 0.19 -22.07 -9.99
N ARG A 260 0.55 -20.81 -10.27
CA ARG A 260 1.96 -20.46 -10.52
C ARG A 260 2.79 -20.51 -9.22
N PRO A 261 4.04 -21.04 -9.23
CA PRO A 261 5.04 -21.05 -8.14
C PRO A 261 5.18 -19.75 -7.32
N VAL A 262 4.89 -18.62 -7.95
CA VAL A 262 4.98 -17.27 -7.36
C VAL A 262 3.75 -16.89 -6.53
N VAL A 263 2.58 -17.42 -6.87
CA VAL A 263 1.29 -17.05 -6.26
C VAL A 263 1.11 -17.73 -4.90
N ALA A 264 1.41 -19.03 -4.79
CA ALA A 264 1.31 -19.72 -3.49
C ALA A 264 2.34 -19.20 -2.48
N LYS A 265 3.55 -18.87 -2.92
CA LYS A 265 4.58 -18.24 -2.07
C LYS A 265 4.12 -16.92 -1.47
N SER A 266 3.37 -16.16 -2.25
CA SER A 266 2.89 -14.84 -1.84
C SER A 266 1.65 -14.94 -0.94
N LEU A 267 0.76 -15.91 -1.18
CA LEU A 267 -0.33 -16.27 -0.26
C LEU A 267 0.23 -16.73 1.10
N LEU A 268 1.28 -17.56 1.09
CA LEU A 268 1.99 -17.99 2.29
C LEU A 268 2.54 -16.81 3.09
N GLY A 269 3.17 -15.83 2.44
CA GLY A 269 3.68 -14.62 3.08
C GLY A 269 2.62 -13.78 3.80
N TYR A 270 1.35 -13.92 3.39
CA TYR A 270 0.19 -13.24 3.98
C TYR A 270 -0.40 -13.99 5.18
N LEU A 271 -0.18 -15.31 5.27
CA LEU A 271 -0.60 -16.15 6.40
C LEU A 271 0.38 -15.94 7.58
N ASP A 272 -0.15 -15.97 8.80
CA ASP A 272 0.51 -15.68 10.09
C ASP A 272 2.05 -15.79 10.11
N LYS A 273 2.71 -14.65 10.35
CA LYS A 273 4.19 -14.49 10.37
C LYS A 273 4.89 -15.43 11.35
N SER A 274 4.24 -15.81 12.44
CA SER A 274 4.84 -16.69 13.47
C SER A 274 5.10 -18.11 12.95
N TRP A 275 4.32 -18.54 11.97
CA TRP A 275 4.41 -19.88 11.40
C TRP A 275 5.44 -19.98 10.27
N LEU A 276 5.54 -18.95 9.44
CA LEU A 276 6.53 -18.88 8.36
C LEU A 276 7.97 -19.05 8.87
N THR A 277 8.28 -18.50 10.04
CA THR A 277 9.56 -18.68 10.71
C THR A 277 9.85 -20.15 11.08
N HIS A 278 8.82 -20.96 11.38
CA HIS A 278 8.97 -22.39 11.69
C HIS A 278 9.47 -23.20 10.48
N PHE A 279 9.10 -22.80 9.26
CA PHE A 279 9.57 -23.40 8.01
C PHE A 279 10.78 -22.68 7.42
N GLY A 280 11.40 -21.78 8.18
CA GLY A 280 12.61 -21.07 7.79
C GLY A 280 12.38 -19.98 6.74
N TYR A 281 11.16 -19.53 6.48
CA TYR A 281 10.95 -18.30 5.71
C TYR A 281 11.47 -17.12 6.53
N THR A 282 12.34 -16.30 5.92
CA THR A 282 12.78 -15.02 6.50
C THR A 282 11.87 -13.89 6.00
N GLY A 283 11.90 -12.73 6.66
CA GLY A 283 11.15 -11.55 6.20
C GLY A 283 11.42 -11.18 4.73
N GLU A 284 12.63 -11.42 4.23
CA GLU A 284 13.00 -11.22 2.82
C GLU A 284 12.32 -12.23 1.87
N HIS A 285 12.10 -13.48 2.30
CA HIS A 285 11.38 -14.48 1.51
C HIS A 285 9.87 -14.18 1.40
N ALA A 286 9.31 -13.52 2.42
CA ALA A 286 7.92 -13.06 2.42
C ALA A 286 7.72 -11.73 1.69
N GLN A 287 8.80 -11.02 1.33
CA GLN A 287 8.79 -9.70 0.67
C GLN A 287 9.35 -9.71 -0.75
N GLY A 288 9.77 -10.85 -1.29
CA GLY A 288 10.26 -10.95 -2.67
C GLY A 288 9.25 -10.36 -3.66
N GLY A 289 9.73 -9.80 -4.77
CA GLY A 289 8.92 -9.14 -5.82
C GLY A 289 7.74 -9.97 -6.37
N SER A 290 7.64 -11.23 -5.96
CA SER A 290 6.52 -12.15 -6.13
C SER A 290 5.21 -11.74 -5.44
N VAL A 291 5.25 -11.03 -4.30
CA VAL A 291 4.04 -10.62 -3.54
C VAL A 291 3.08 -9.79 -4.40
N GLN A 292 3.64 -9.04 -5.33
CA GLN A 292 2.92 -8.21 -6.31
C GLN A 292 2.00 -9.03 -7.22
N TYR A 293 2.23 -10.33 -7.38
CA TYR A 293 1.40 -11.23 -8.20
C TYR A 293 0.30 -11.95 -7.42
N ALA A 294 0.33 -11.98 -6.07
CA ALA A 294 -0.79 -12.50 -5.29
C ALA A 294 -1.79 -11.43 -4.87
N VAL A 295 -1.39 -10.16 -4.85
CA VAL A 295 -2.29 -9.05 -4.56
C VAL A 295 -3.45 -9.00 -5.58
N PRO A 296 -3.22 -9.00 -6.91
CA PRO A 296 -4.30 -9.09 -7.90
C PRO A 296 -5.13 -10.38 -7.79
N LEU A 297 -4.50 -11.47 -7.36
CA LEU A 297 -5.15 -12.79 -7.25
C LEU A 297 -6.05 -12.88 -6.02
N LEU A 298 -5.72 -12.16 -4.96
CA LEU A 298 -6.57 -11.97 -3.78
C LEU A 298 -7.66 -10.93 -4.06
N ASP A 299 -7.37 -9.91 -4.87
CA ASP A 299 -8.37 -8.92 -5.34
C ASP A 299 -9.41 -9.55 -6.29
N GLU A 300 -9.06 -10.62 -7.01
CA GLU A 300 -9.99 -11.43 -7.85
C GLU A 300 -10.77 -12.50 -7.04
N LEU A 301 -10.31 -12.83 -5.83
CA LEU A 301 -10.97 -13.76 -4.90
C LEU A 301 -11.83 -13.03 -3.84
N ALA A 302 -11.79 -11.70 -3.79
CA ALA A 302 -12.55 -10.81 -2.91
C ALA A 302 -13.64 -10.05 -3.70
#